data_AF-A0A6G3D1L3-F1
#
_entry.id   AF-A0A6G3D1L3-F1
#
_cell.length_a   1.000
_cell.length_b   1.000
_cell.length_c   1.000
_cell.angle_alpha   90.00
_cell.angle_beta   90.00
_cell.angle_gamma   90.00
#
_symmetry.space_group_name_H-M   'P 1'
#
loop_
_entity.id
_entity.type
_entity.pdbx_description
1 polymer ?
#
loop_
_entity_poly.entity_id
_entity_poly.type
_entity_poly.pdbx_seq_one_letter_code
_entity_poly.pdbx_strand_id
1 'polypeptide(L)'
;MNTGELVDLGQQLRVDSVRASAAAGSGHPTSSMSAADLMAVLLANHLRYDFERPAHPGNDRFVLSKGHASPLLYSAFKAAGA
;
A
#
# COMPACT_ATOMS: atom_id res chain seq x y z
N MET A 1 4.18 -14.71 -0.66
CA MET A 1 2.73 -15.04 -0.66
C MET A 1 2.38 -15.82 -1.93
N ASN A 2 1.38 -16.70 -1.87
CA ASN A 2 0.79 -17.34 -3.06
C ASN A 2 -0.17 -16.37 -3.79
N THR A 3 -0.63 -16.73 -4.98
CA THR A 3 -1.49 -15.85 -5.79
C THR A 3 -2.80 -15.46 -5.11
N GLY A 4 -3.43 -16.37 -4.36
CA GLY A 4 -4.68 -16.07 -3.64
C GLY A 4 -4.47 -15.04 -2.55
N GLU A 5 -3.42 -15.22 -1.73
CA GLU A 5 -3.05 -14.27 -0.67
C GLU A 5 -2.72 -12.87 -1.23
N LEU A 6 -2.08 -12.79 -2.40
CA LEU A 6 -1.78 -11.52 -3.07
C LEU A 6 -3.06 -10.82 -3.56
N VAL A 7 -4.03 -11.58 -4.06
CA VAL A 7 -5.34 -11.05 -4.46
C VAL A 7 -6.07 -10.50 -3.25
N ASP A 8 -6.09 -11.23 -2.13
CA ASP A 8 -6.74 -10.79 -0.89
C ASP A 8 -6.09 -9.53 -0.33
N LEU A 9 -4.76 -9.46 -0.32
CA LEU A 9 -4.03 -8.24 0.05
C LEU A 9 -4.41 -7.07 -0.89
N GLY A 10 -4.45 -7.30 -2.20
CA GLY A 10 -4.92 -6.29 -3.15
C GLY A 10 -6.34 -5.81 -2.87
N GLN A 11 -7.27 -6.68 -2.48
CA GLN A 11 -8.63 -6.30 -2.08
C GLN A 11 -8.65 -5.49 -0.78
N GLN A 12 -7.87 -5.91 0.22
CA GLN A 12 -7.73 -5.17 1.47
C GLN A 12 -7.23 -3.73 1.21
N LEU A 13 -6.19 -3.56 0.40
CA LEU A 13 -5.64 -2.25 0.08
C LEU A 13 -6.68 -1.33 -0.56
N ARG A 14 -7.52 -1.86 -1.47
CA ARG A 14 -8.63 -1.11 -2.09
C ARG A 14 -9.64 -0.64 -1.05
N VAL A 15 -10.13 -1.55 -0.21
CA VAL A 15 -11.14 -1.26 0.81
C VAL A 15 -10.61 -0.22 1.80
N ASP A 16 -9.37 -0.35 2.23
CA ASP A 16 -8.76 0.58 3.17
C ASP A 16 -8.54 1.97 2.55
N SER A 17 -8.20 2.06 1.26
CA SER A 17 -8.09 3.35 0.57
C SER A 17 -9.46 4.05 0.42
N VAL A 18 -10.53 3.29 0.18
CA VAL A 18 -11.91 3.81 0.15
C VAL A 18 -12.30 4.32 1.53
N ARG A 19 -12.07 3.52 2.59
CA ARG A 19 -12.40 3.90 3.98
C ARG A 19 -11.64 5.15 4.42
N ALA A 20 -10.34 5.23 4.14
CA ALA A 20 -9.53 6.39 4.48
C ALA A 20 -10.04 7.66 3.77
N SER A 21 -10.33 7.56 2.48
CA SER A 21 -10.84 8.69 1.69
C SER A 21 -12.24 9.14 2.16
N ALA A 22 -13.12 8.18 2.48
CA ALA A 22 -14.45 8.46 3.00
C ALA A 22 -14.40 9.13 4.38
N ALA A 23 -13.56 8.64 5.28
CA ALA A 23 -13.38 9.21 6.62
C ALA A 23 -12.86 10.66 6.56
N ALA A 24 -11.99 10.97 5.59
CA ALA A 24 -11.49 12.32 5.38
C ALA A 24 -12.47 13.25 4.64
N GLY A 25 -13.56 12.70 4.05
CA GLY A 25 -14.45 13.43 3.14
C GLY A 25 -13.74 13.93 1.86
N SER A 26 -12.55 13.41 1.57
CA SER A 26 -11.65 13.86 0.50
C SER A 26 -10.61 12.79 0.18
N GLY A 27 -10.16 12.73 -1.08
CA GLY A 27 -9.10 11.82 -1.52
C GLY A 27 -9.31 11.30 -2.94
N HIS A 28 -8.41 10.41 -3.39
CA HIS A 28 -8.47 9.78 -4.71
C HIS A 28 -8.55 8.25 -4.59
N PRO A 29 -9.68 7.70 -4.10
CA PRO A 29 -9.79 6.27 -3.81
C PRO A 29 -9.68 5.42 -5.08
N THR A 30 -10.26 5.85 -6.21
CA THR A 30 -10.16 5.11 -7.49
C THR A 30 -8.73 5.03 -8.01
N SER A 31 -7.97 6.11 -7.88
CA SER A 31 -6.53 6.14 -8.24
C SER A 31 -5.69 5.24 -7.32
N SER A 32 -6.11 5.07 -6.07
CA SER A 32 -5.47 4.15 -5.11
C SER A 32 -5.80 2.69 -5.48
N MET A 33 -7.07 2.41 -5.79
CA MET A 33 -7.51 1.07 -6.19
C MET A 33 -6.86 0.58 -7.48
N SER A 34 -6.56 1.48 -8.44
CA SER A 34 -5.97 1.09 -9.72
C SER A 34 -4.56 0.51 -9.61
N ALA A 35 -3.84 0.80 -8.52
CA ALA A 35 -2.48 0.31 -8.30
C ALA A 35 -2.37 -0.71 -7.14
N ALA A 36 -3.50 -1.17 -6.60
CA ALA A 36 -3.53 -2.04 -5.43
C ALA A 36 -2.84 -3.39 -5.65
N ASP A 37 -3.05 -4.04 -6.80
CA ASP A 37 -2.42 -5.34 -7.08
C ASP A 37 -0.90 -5.21 -7.27
N LEU A 38 -0.46 -4.12 -7.92
CA LEU A 38 0.97 -3.82 -8.07
C LEU A 38 1.62 -3.59 -6.70
N MET A 39 0.95 -2.84 -5.83
CA MET A 39 1.41 -2.61 -4.46
C MET A 39 1.44 -3.90 -3.64
N ALA A 40 0.43 -4.77 -3.75
CA ALA A 40 0.40 -6.04 -3.05
C ALA A 40 1.59 -6.93 -3.40
N VAL A 41 1.88 -7.07 -4.71
CA VAL A 41 3.04 -7.84 -5.19
C VAL A 41 4.35 -7.19 -4.75
N LEU A 42 4.49 -5.87 -4.92
CA LEU A 42 5.69 -5.14 -4.49
C LEU A 42 5.94 -5.33 -2.99
N LEU A 43 4.94 -5.05 -2.16
CA LEU A 43 5.03 -5.09 -0.70
C LEU A 43 5.35 -6.51 -0.20
N ALA A 44 4.65 -7.52 -0.70
CA ALA A 44 4.74 -8.88 -0.15
C ALA A 44 5.95 -9.68 -0.66
N ASN A 45 6.42 -9.40 -1.88
CA ASN A 45 7.40 -10.27 -2.55
C ASN A 45 8.70 -9.57 -2.96
N HIS A 46 8.74 -8.24 -3.02
CA HIS A 46 9.90 -7.53 -3.60
C HIS A 46 10.50 -6.42 -2.75
N LEU A 47 9.70 -5.74 -1.93
CA LEU A 47 10.15 -4.61 -1.13
C LEU A 47 10.88 -5.10 0.12
N ARG A 48 12.19 -4.85 0.20
CA ARG A 48 12.95 -5.10 1.42
C ARG A 48 12.92 -3.85 2.27
N TYR A 49 12.05 -3.83 3.27
CA TYR A 49 11.88 -2.68 4.13
C TYR A 49 11.64 -3.11 5.58
N ASP A 50 12.45 -2.61 6.50
CA ASP A 50 12.25 -2.77 7.93
C ASP A 50 11.31 -1.65 8.42
N PHE A 51 10.05 -2.02 8.69
CA PHE A 51 9.02 -1.10 9.15
C PHE A 51 9.26 -0.57 10.57
N GLU A 52 9.96 -1.34 11.43
CA GLU A 52 10.35 -0.92 12.79
C GLU A 52 11.59 -0.01 12.78
N ARG A 53 12.40 -0.08 11.72
CA ARG A 53 13.58 0.77 11.51
C ARG A 53 13.54 1.49 10.16
N PRO A 54 12.68 2.50 9.96
CA PRO A 54 12.54 3.23 8.70
C PRO A 54 13.83 3.85 8.15
N ALA A 55 14.75 4.23 9.05
CA ALA A 55 16.03 4.84 8.69
C ALA A 55 17.12 3.82 8.31
N HIS A 56 16.84 2.51 8.35
CA HIS A 56 17.83 1.48 8.10
C HIS A 56 18.42 1.63 6.68
N PRO A 57 19.76 1.72 6.52
CA PRO A 57 20.38 2.04 5.24
C PRO A 57 20.21 0.94 4.19
N GLY A 58 19.95 -0.30 4.63
CA GLY A 58 19.65 -1.43 3.74
C GLY A 58 18.20 -1.50 3.25
N ASN A 59 17.32 -0.58 3.65
CA ASN A 59 15.96 -0.54 3.16
C ASN A 59 15.94 -0.11 1.68
N ASP A 60 15.15 -0.81 0.88
CA ASP A 60 14.77 -0.35 -0.45
C ASP A 60 13.99 0.98 -0.33
N ARG A 61 14.15 1.84 -1.34
CA ARG A 61 13.45 3.13 -1.41
C ARG A 61 12.27 3.00 -2.36
N PHE A 62 11.08 3.30 -1.85
CA PHE A 62 9.86 3.35 -2.65
C PHE A 62 9.37 4.80 -2.77
N VAL A 63 9.07 5.23 -3.99
CA VAL A 63 8.49 6.56 -4.27
C VAL A 63 7.19 6.37 -5.04
N LEU A 64 6.07 6.71 -4.41
CA LEU A 64 4.78 6.76 -5.08
C LEU A 64 4.65 8.08 -5.86
N SER A 65 5.23 8.14 -7.06
CA SER A 65 5.13 9.34 -7.91
C SER A 65 3.69 9.70 -8.28
N LYS A 66 2.77 8.72 -8.25
CA LYS A 66 1.32 8.92 -8.33
C LYS A 66 0.78 9.45 -6.99
N GLY A 67 1.29 10.60 -6.54
CA GLY A 67 1.12 11.09 -5.16
C GLY A 67 -0.32 11.34 -4.74
N HIS A 68 -1.23 11.64 -5.68
CA HIS A 68 -2.66 11.77 -5.39
C HIS A 68 -3.30 10.45 -4.91
N ALA A 69 -2.70 9.30 -5.22
CA ALA A 69 -3.09 7.98 -4.72
C ALA A 69 -2.48 7.66 -3.34
N SER A 70 -2.15 8.68 -2.54
CA SER A 70 -1.56 8.52 -1.21
C SER A 70 -2.35 7.59 -0.25
N PRO A 71 -3.70 7.46 -0.32
CA PRO A 71 -4.40 6.46 0.49
C PRO A 71 -3.86 5.03 0.29
N LEU A 72 -3.38 4.66 -0.91
CA LEU A 72 -2.78 3.35 -1.16
C LEU A 72 -1.50 3.13 -0.34
N LEU A 73 -0.64 4.15 -0.26
CA LEU A 73 0.61 4.06 0.50
C LEU A 73 0.32 3.84 1.98
N TYR A 74 -0.65 4.57 2.53
CA TYR A 74 -1.05 4.38 3.92
C TYR A 74 -1.77 3.05 4.15
N SER A 75 -2.59 2.57 3.21
CA SER A 75 -3.13 1.20 3.26
C SER A 75 -2.02 0.16 3.32
N ALA A 76 -0.92 0.34 2.56
CA ALA A 76 0.21 -0.58 2.54
C ALA A 76 0.95 -0.61 3.88
N PHE A 77 1.18 0.56 4.51
CA PHE A 77 1.76 0.63 5.86
C PHE A 77 0.88 -0.06 6.90
N LYS A 78 -0.42 0.21 6.87
CA LYS A 78 -1.38 -0.49 7.74
C LYS A 78 -1.34 -2.01 7.54
N ALA A 79 -1.30 -2.47 6.29
CA ALA A 79 -1.23 -3.90 5.97
C ALA A 79 0.09 -4.56 6.44
N ALA A 80 1.19 -3.79 6.46
CA ALA A 80 2.48 -4.23 6.99
C ALA A 80 2.55 -4.22 8.53
N GLY A 81 1.51 -3.72 9.22
CA GLY A 81 1.49 -3.58 10.68
C GLY A 81 2.28 -2.39 11.21
N ALA A 82 2.58 -1.40 10.36
CA ALA A 82 3.34 -0.19 10.68
C ALA A 82 2.45 1.00 11.07
#